data_AF-A0A2N8M980-F1
#
_entry.id   AF-A0A2N8M980-F1
#
_cell.length_a   1.000
_cell.length_b   1.000
_cell.length_c   1.000
_cell.angle_alpha   90.00
_cell.angle_beta   90.00
_cell.angle_gamma   90.00
#
_symmetry.space_group_name_H-M   'P 1'
#
loop_
_entity.id
_entity.type
_entity.pdbx_description
1 polymer ?
#
loop_
_entity_poly.entity_id
_entity_poly.type
_entity_poly.pdbx_seq_one_letter_code
_entity_poly.pdbx_strand_id
1 'polypeptide(L)' 'MREPIPSANHRRWLGLQEIEGQVLHENSTMLAMCRELGFAVSSAPEDRGVCVVTLRLDDLP' A
#
# COMPACT_ATOMS: atom_id res chain seq x y z
N MET A 1 1.44 -10.51 29.41
CA MET A 1 0.73 -11.53 28.62
C MET A 1 0.42 -10.88 27.28
N ARG A 2 1.20 -11.17 26.22
CA ARG A 2 0.97 -10.58 24.89
C ARG A 2 -0.12 -11.41 24.23
N GLU A 3 -1.30 -10.84 24.07
CA GLU A 3 -2.42 -11.53 23.43
C GLU A 3 -2.06 -11.89 21.99
N PRO A 4 -2.46 -13.06 21.48
CA PRO A 4 -2.16 -13.47 20.12
C PRO A 4 -2.89 -12.54 19.14
N ILE A 5 -2.17 -11.97 18.18
CA ILE A 5 -2.80 -11.15 17.14
C ILE A 5 -3.70 -12.06 16.30
N PRO A 6 -5.02 -11.81 16.27
CA PRO A 6 -5.96 -12.68 15.57
C PRO A 6 -5.69 -12.59 14.07
N SER A 7 -5.45 -13.76 13.48
CA SER A 7 -5.34 -13.98 12.05
C SER A 7 -6.57 -13.39 11.34
N ALA A 8 -6.31 -12.48 10.40
CA ALA A 8 -7.18 -12.06 9.31
C ALA A 8 -8.19 -10.90 9.46
N ASN A 9 -8.24 -10.07 10.52
CA ASN A 9 -9.24 -8.95 10.54
C ASN A 9 -8.88 -7.64 11.28
N HIS A 10 -7.62 -7.21 11.26
CA HIS A 10 -7.21 -5.99 11.99
C HIS A 10 -7.71 -4.67 11.36
N ARG A 11 -8.04 -4.66 10.07
CA ARG A 11 -8.44 -3.44 9.34
C ARG A 11 -9.81 -2.90 9.74
N ARG A 12 -10.79 -3.78 9.95
CA ARG A 12 -12.15 -3.37 10.33
C ARG A 12 -12.18 -2.66 11.68
N TRP A 13 -11.29 -3.01 12.59
CA TRP A 13 -11.18 -2.39 13.90
C TRP A 13 -10.55 -0.99 13.87
N LEU A 14 -9.69 -0.71 12.90
CA LEU A 14 -9.06 0.61 12.74
C LEU A 14 -9.81 1.53 11.76
N GLY A 15 -10.79 1.00 11.02
CA GLY A 15 -11.54 1.77 10.02
C GLY A 15 -10.72 2.19 8.79
N LEU A 16 -9.54 1.60 8.58
CA LEU A 16 -8.64 1.96 7.47
C LEU A 16 -9.21 1.50 6.13
N GLN A 17 -9.38 2.46 5.21
CA GLN A 17 -9.96 2.26 3.87
C GLN A 17 -8.92 2.22 2.76
N GLU A 18 -7.72 2.75 3.01
CA GLU A 18 -6.67 2.86 2.00
C GLU A 18 -5.29 2.91 2.66
N ILE A 19 -4.30 2.37 1.97
CA ILE A 19 -2.87 2.58 2.26
C ILE A 19 -2.29 3.40 1.13
N GLU A 20 -1.71 4.56 1.46
CA GLU A 20 -0.95 5.39 0.52
C GLU A 20 0.53 5.40 0.92
N GLY A 21 1.41 5.40 -0.07
CA GLY A 21 2.84 5.57 0.14
C GLY A 21 3.53 6.23 -1.06
N GLN A 22 4.78 6.63 -0.85
CA GLN A 22 5.63 7.20 -1.89
C GLN A 22 6.86 6.32 -2.12
N VAL A 23 7.21 6.12 -3.37
CA VAL A 23 8.35 5.31 -3.80
C VAL A 23 9.13 6.10 -4.85
N LEU A 24 10.46 6.06 -4.79
CA LEU A 24 11.29 6.68 -5.82
C LEU A 24 11.01 6.03 -7.18
N HIS A 25 10.85 6.84 -8.23
CA HIS A 25 10.55 6.39 -9.58
C HIS A 25 11.58 5.36 -10.11
N GLU A 26 12.84 5.49 -9.69
CA GLU A 26 13.93 4.59 -10.09
C GLU A 26 13.94 3.25 -9.33
N ASN A 27 13.19 3.12 -8.23
CA ASN A 27 13.13 1.89 -7.46
C ASN A 27 12.17 0.86 -8.11
N SER A 28 12.59 0.34 -9.26
CA SER A 28 11.81 -0.59 -10.07
C SER A 28 11.39 -1.84 -9.30
N THR A 29 12.23 -2.34 -8.39
CA THR A 29 11.94 -3.51 -7.56
C THR A 29 10.76 -3.25 -6.65
N MET A 30 10.75 -2.13 -5.92
CA MET A 30 9.63 -1.77 -5.05
C MET A 30 8.35 -1.53 -5.86
N LEU A 31 8.44 -0.82 -6.98
CA LEU A 31 7.29 -0.57 -7.85
C LEU A 31 6.70 -1.87 -8.45
N ALA A 32 7.55 -2.87 -8.73
CA ALA A 32 7.09 -4.19 -9.14
C ALA A 32 6.34 -4.90 -8.00
N MET A 33 6.94 -4.96 -6.80
CA MET A 33 6.31 -5.56 -5.63
C MET A 33 4.96 -4.90 -5.30
N CYS A 34 4.88 -3.57 -5.33
CA CYS A 34 3.62 -2.85 -5.13
C CYS A 34 2.53 -3.32 -6.11
N ARG A 35 2.85 -3.45 -7.40
CA ARG A 35 1.88 -3.94 -8.41
C ARG A 35 1.47 -5.39 -8.16
N GLU A 36 2.41 -6.27 -7.80
CA GLU A 36 2.12 -7.67 -7.49
C GLU A 36 1.22 -7.82 -6.25
N LEU A 37 1.38 -6.93 -5.28
CA LEU A 37 0.56 -6.85 -4.07
C LEU A 37 -0.78 -6.14 -4.28
N GLY A 38 -1.07 -5.66 -5.50
CA GLY A 38 -2.33 -5.02 -5.86
C GLY A 38 -2.38 -3.50 -5.64
N PHE A 39 -1.26 -2.85 -5.33
CA PHE A 39 -1.22 -1.39 -5.28
C PHE A 39 -1.33 -0.80 -6.69
N ALA A 40 -2.17 0.22 -6.85
CA ALA A 40 -2.09 1.13 -7.97
C ALA A 40 -0.83 2.00 -7.85
N VAL A 41 -0.19 2.31 -8.98
CA VAL A 41 1.05 3.10 -9.03
C VAL A 41 0.88 4.24 -10.00
N SER A 42 1.07 5.49 -9.55
CA SER A 42 0.99 6.70 -10.37
C SER A 42 2.18 7.62 -10.11
N SER A 43 2.69 8.32 -11.12
CA SER A 43 3.73 9.33 -10.92
C SER A 43 3.18 10.52 -10.13
N ALA A 44 3.93 11.03 -9.17
CA ALA A 44 3.54 12.21 -8.42
C ALA A 44 3.59 13.45 -9.33
N PRO A 45 2.53 14.29 -9.36
CA PRO A 45 2.52 15.49 -10.20
C PRO A 45 3.49 16.57 -9.70
N GLU A 46 3.74 16.60 -8.39
CA GLU A 46 4.65 17.56 -7.75
C GLU A 46 6.14 17.20 -7.90
N ASP A 47 6.46 15.91 -8.02
CA ASP A 47 7.83 15.42 -8.12
C ASP A 47 7.94 14.21 -9.06
N ARG A 48 8.58 14.41 -10.21
CA ARG A 48 8.79 13.36 -11.21
C ARG A 48 9.72 12.23 -10.73
N GLY A 49 10.49 12.45 -9.68
CA GLY A 49 11.33 11.45 -9.03
C GLY A 49 10.55 10.52 -8.11
N VAL A 50 9.25 10.75 -7.90
CA VAL A 50 8.41 10.01 -6.96
C VAL A 50 7.19 9.41 -7.68
N CYS A 51 6.81 8.21 -7.25
CA CYS A 51 5.57 7.55 -7.55
C CYS A 51 4.74 7.43 -6.27
N VAL A 52 3.46 7.73 -6.35
CA VAL A 52 2.48 7.43 -5.31
C VAL A 52 1.94 6.02 -5.56
N VAL A 53 1.90 5.21 -4.51
CA VAL A 53 1.29 3.88 -4.53
C VAL A 53 0.09 3.84 -3.60
N THR A 54 -1.03 3.31 -4.06
CA THR A 54 -2.26 3.21 -3.27
C THR A 54 -2.82 1.80 -3.30
N LEU A 55 -3.22 1.29 -2.14
CA LEU A 55 -3.97 0.03 -2.02
C LEU A 55 -5.29 0.33 -1.35
N ARG A 56 -6.37 0.20 -2.12
CA ARG A 56 -7.70 0.17 -1.56
C ARG A 56 -7.86 -1.11 -0.79
N LEU A 57 -8.18 -0.92 0.46
CA LEU A 57 -8.22 -2.00 1.40
C LEU A 57 -9.46 -2.88 1.06
N ASP A 58 -10.60 -2.31 0.68
CA ASP A 58 -11.80 -3.10 0.34
C ASP A 58 -11.61 -4.10 -0.83
N ASP A 59 -10.55 -3.95 -1.62
CA ASP A 59 -10.23 -4.83 -2.74
C ASP A 59 -9.38 -6.06 -2.32
N LEU A 60 -9.00 -6.16 -1.05
CA LEU A 60 -8.28 -7.32 -0.51
C LEU A 60 -9.28 -8.43 -0.13
N PRO A 61 -9.10 -9.68 -0.59
CA PRO A 61 -9.98 -10.81 -0.29
C PRO A 61 -10.02 -11.20 1.19
#